data_AF-A0A9W7MCS7-F1
#
_entry.id   AF-A0A9W7MCS7-F1
#
_cell.length_a   1.000
_cell.length_b   1.000
_cell.length_c   1.000
_cell.angle_alpha   90.00
_cell.angle_beta   90.00
_cell.angle_gamma   90.00
#
_symmetry.space_group_name_H-M   'P 1'
#
loop_
_entity.id
_entity.type
_entity.pdbx_description
1 polymer ?
#
loop_
_entity_poly.entity_id
_entity_poly.type
_entity_poly.pdbx_seq_one_letter_code
_entity_poly.pdbx_strand_id
1 'polypeptide(L)'
;MDISRPKGQQCLTEWARPLLESDHSIRELVDPRLGSSYVEQEVYGMLQCASLCIRQDPHTRPCMSQVLRMLEGGIITNLPFDA
;
A
#
# COMPACT_ATOMS: atom_id res chain seq x y z
N MET A 1 2.58 -18.77 -0.75
CA MET A 1 1.85 -18.58 -2.02
C MET A 1 0.61 -19.44 -1.98
N ASP A 2 -0.54 -18.90 -2.35
CA ASP A 2 -1.82 -19.61 -2.41
C ASP A 2 -1.94 -20.35 -3.75
N ILE A 3 -1.67 -21.65 -3.74
CA ILE A 3 -1.64 -22.49 -4.95
C ILE A 3 -3.05 -22.71 -5.52
N SER A 4 -4.10 -22.44 -4.73
CA SER A 4 -5.49 -22.54 -5.20
C SER A 4 -5.90 -21.42 -6.16
N ARG A 5 -5.12 -20.32 -6.20
CA ARG A 5 -5.40 -19.16 -7.04
C ARG A 5 -4.78 -19.28 -8.44
N PRO A 6 -5.33 -18.56 -9.44
CA PRO A 6 -4.74 -18.47 -10.78
C PRO A 6 -3.29 -17.99 -10.75
N LYS A 7 -2.52 -18.34 -11.80
CA LYS A 7 -1.15 -17.84 -12.00
C LYS A 7 -1.14 -16.31 -11.95
N GLY A 8 -0.18 -15.74 -11.22
CA GLY A 8 -0.09 -14.29 -10.97
C GLY A 8 -0.94 -13.78 -9.80
N GLN A 9 -1.81 -14.62 -9.23
CA GLN A 9 -2.61 -14.28 -8.03
C GLN A 9 -2.20 -15.09 -6.78
N GLN A 10 -1.16 -15.91 -6.89
CA GLN A 10 -0.71 -16.82 -5.84
C GLN A 10 0.14 -16.08 -4.78
N CYS A 11 0.79 -14.98 -5.19
CA CYS A 11 1.51 -14.08 -4.32
C CYS A 11 0.73 -12.77 -4.20
N LEU A 12 0.41 -12.37 -2.96
CA LEU A 12 -0.40 -11.17 -2.71
C LEU A 12 0.28 -9.91 -3.26
N THR A 13 1.60 -9.80 -3.13
CA THR A 13 2.35 -8.63 -3.61
C THR A 13 2.45 -8.60 -5.14
N GLU A 14 2.42 -9.75 -5.82
CA GLU A 14 2.38 -9.80 -7.30
C GLU A 14 0.99 -9.42 -7.82
N TRP A 15 -0.06 -9.90 -7.18
CA TRP A 15 -1.44 -9.55 -7.51
C TRP A 15 -1.76 -8.07 -7.25
N ALA A 16 -1.33 -7.54 -6.09
CA ALA A 16 -1.67 -6.19 -5.68
C ALA A 16 -0.86 -5.10 -6.40
N ARG A 17 0.36 -5.41 -6.90
CA ARG A 17 1.24 -4.43 -7.55
C ARG A 17 0.57 -3.60 -8.66
N PRO A 18 -0.06 -4.20 -9.70
CA PRO A 18 -0.72 -3.41 -10.74
C PRO A 18 -1.86 -2.54 -10.18
N LEU A 19 -2.57 -3.02 -9.16
CA LEU A 19 -3.68 -2.32 -8.52
C LEU A 19 -3.21 -1.16 -7.62
N LEU A 20 -2.00 -1.24 -7.08
CA LEU A 20 -1.38 -0.17 -6.29
C LEU A 20 -0.78 0.94 -7.18
N GLU A 21 -0.48 0.61 -8.44
CA GLU A 21 0.00 1.57 -9.44
C GLU A 21 -1.16 2.29 -10.16
N SER A 22 -2.33 1.66 -10.26
CA SER A 22 -3.56 2.30 -10.71
C SER A 22 -4.27 2.99 -9.53
N ASP A 23 -4.33 4.32 -9.56
CA ASP A 23 -4.84 5.19 -8.49
C ASP A 23 -6.34 5.00 -8.13
N HIS A 24 -7.03 4.01 -8.71
CA HIS A 24 -8.50 3.86 -8.71
C HIS A 24 -9.01 2.49 -8.21
N SER A 25 -8.16 1.63 -7.65
CA SER A 25 -8.51 0.23 -7.32
C SER A 25 -8.79 -0.06 -5.84
N ILE A 26 -9.15 0.96 -5.05
CA ILE A 26 -9.43 0.80 -3.60
C ILE A 26 -10.41 -0.36 -3.35
N ARG A 27 -11.50 -0.42 -4.12
CA ARG A 27 -12.56 -1.44 -3.93
C ARG A 27 -12.09 -2.87 -4.21
N GLU A 28 -11.04 -3.04 -5.02
CA GLU A 28 -10.47 -4.35 -5.33
C GLU A 28 -9.46 -4.79 -4.26
N LEU A 29 -8.84 -3.83 -3.57
CA LEU A 29 -7.80 -4.07 -2.57
C LEU A 29 -8.33 -4.18 -1.13
N VAL A 30 -9.47 -3.54 -0.83
CA VAL A 30 -10.09 -3.59 0.49
C VAL A 30 -10.72 -4.97 0.74
N ASP A 31 -10.57 -5.47 1.97
CA ASP A 31 -11.23 -6.71 2.39
C ASP A 31 -12.76 -6.57 2.28
N PRO A 32 -13.45 -7.40 1.47
CA PRO A 32 -14.90 -7.36 1.33
C PRO A 32 -15.66 -7.51 2.65
N ARG A 33 -15.05 -8.14 3.67
CA ARG A 33 -15.64 -8.33 5.00
C ARG A 33 -15.77 -7.03 5.78
N LEU A 34 -15.04 -5.98 5.40
CA LEU A 34 -15.15 -4.65 6.02
C LEU A 34 -16.42 -3.91 5.58
N GLY A 35 -17.06 -4.30 4.47
CA GLY A 35 -18.27 -3.64 3.98
C GLY A 35 -18.04 -2.14 3.76
N SER A 36 -18.72 -1.29 4.53
CA SER A 36 -18.54 0.16 4.55
C SER A 36 -17.84 0.68 5.81
N SER A 37 -17.23 -0.21 6.59
CA SER A 37 -16.56 0.10 7.86
C SER A 37 -15.10 0.50 7.65
N TYR A 38 -14.87 1.49 6.79
CA TYR A 38 -13.55 2.10 6.59
C TYR A 38 -13.69 3.52 6.05
N VAL A 39 -12.67 4.35 6.27
CA VAL A 39 -12.57 5.68 5.69
C VAL A 39 -11.73 5.58 4.42
N GLU A 40 -12.30 5.92 3.26
CA GLU A 40 -11.61 5.80 1.96
C GLU A 40 -10.27 6.52 1.93
N GLN A 41 -10.18 7.70 2.56
CA GLN A 41 -8.95 8.49 2.62
C GLN A 41 -7.84 7.80 3.42
N GLU A 42 -8.18 7.13 4.53
CA GLU A 42 -7.21 6.38 5.33
C GLU A 42 -6.69 5.16 4.55
N VAL A 43 -7.60 4.45 3.87
CA VAL A 43 -7.22 3.34 3.00
C VAL A 43 -6.31 3.82 1.88
N TYR A 44 -6.60 4.96 1.26
CA TYR A 44 -5.73 5.53 0.23
C TYR A 44 -4.31 5.77 0.76
N GLY A 45 -4.16 6.36 1.95
CA GLY A 45 -2.86 6.53 2.61
C GLY A 45 -2.15 5.20 2.89
N MET A 46 -2.90 4.19 3.36
CA MET A 46 -2.35 2.84 3.57
C MET A 46 -1.87 2.19 2.26
N LEU A 47 -2.61 2.34 1.17
CA LEU A 47 -2.24 1.81 -0.14
C LEU A 47 -0.98 2.50 -0.69
N GLN A 48 -0.87 3.82 -0.55
CA GLN A 48 0.34 4.55 -0.90
C GLN A 48 1.54 4.11 -0.05
N CYS A 49 1.35 3.90 1.24
CA CYS A 49 2.39 3.37 2.12
C CYS A 49 2.85 1.96 1.67
N ALA A 50 1.89 1.08 1.39
CA ALA A 50 2.16 -0.27 0.92
C ALA A 50 2.91 -0.28 -0.42
N SER A 51 2.51 0.58 -1.37
CA SER A 51 3.14 0.64 -2.71
C SER A 51 4.63 1.01 -2.62
N LEU A 52 4.99 1.94 -1.72
CA LEU A 52 6.37 2.30 -1.44
C LEU A 52 7.15 1.16 -0.74
N CYS A 53 6.52 0.45 0.19
CA CYS A 53 7.16 -0.63 0.95
C CYS A 53 7.50 -1.86 0.08
N ILE A 54 6.69 -2.17 -0.94
CA ILE A 54 6.86 -3.37 -1.78
C ILE A 54 7.66 -3.12 -3.07
N ARG A 55 8.34 -1.98 -3.19
CA ARG A 55 9.20 -1.66 -4.35
C ARG A 55 10.32 -2.69 -4.48
N GLN A 56 10.64 -3.05 -5.72
CA GLN A 56 11.68 -4.04 -6.00
C GLN A 56 13.05 -3.55 -5.47
N ASP A 57 13.39 -2.29 -5.76
CA ASP A 57 14.61 -1.67 -5.27
C ASP A 57 14.52 -1.35 -3.76
N PRO A 58 15.33 -2.01 -2.91
CA PRO A 58 15.32 -1.76 -1.46
C PRO A 58 15.72 -0.34 -1.08
N HIS A 59 16.52 0.36 -1.89
CA HIS A 59 16.95 1.73 -1.60
C HIS A 59 15.83 2.76 -1.77
N THR A 60 14.77 2.40 -2.50
CA THR A 60 13.59 3.26 -2.69
C THR A 60 12.49 3.04 -1.66
N ARG A 61 12.67 2.08 -0.75
CA ARG A 61 11.69 1.78 0.30
C ARG A 61 11.85 2.77 1.45
N PRO A 62 10.75 3.22 2.07
CA PRO A 62 10.80 4.11 3.22
C PRO A 62 11.37 3.38 4.44
N CYS A 63 11.99 4.13 5.35
CA CYS A 63 12.36 3.60 6.66
C CYS A 63 11.12 3.48 7.56
N MET A 64 11.20 2.67 8.63
CA MET A 64 10.04 2.39 9.48
C MET A 64 9.46 3.63 10.17
N SER A 65 10.26 4.66 10.45
CA SER A 65 9.76 5.93 10.99
C SER A 65 8.92 6.71 9.97
N GLN A 66 9.29 6.66 8.69
CA GLN A 66 8.48 7.22 7.60
C GLN A 66 7.17 6.44 7.44
N VAL A 67 7.23 5.10 7.48
CA VAL A 67 6.03 4.23 7.43
C VAL A 67 5.05 4.58 8.55
N LEU A 68 5.52 4.70 9.79
CA LEU A 68 4.68 5.07 10.93
C LEU A 68 3.98 6.43 10.68
N ARG A 69 4.76 7.45 10.29
CA ARG A 69 4.24 8.79 10.03
C ARG A 69 3.18 8.82 8.92
N MET A 70 3.37 8.03 7.85
CA MET A 70 2.36 7.90 6.79
C MET A 70 1.05 7.32 7.31
N LEU A 71 1.12 6.31 8.17
CA LEU A 71 -0.06 5.65 8.74
C LEU A 71 -0.77 6.49 9.81
N GLU A 72 -0.06 7.40 10.46
CA GLU A 72 -0.64 8.38 11.40
C GLU A 72 -1.34 9.57 10.68
N GLY A 73 -1.38 9.58 9.35
CA GLY A 73 -1.96 10.66 8.55
C GLY A 73 -1.01 11.83 8.29
N GLY A 74 0.28 11.68 8.62
CA GLY A 74 1.32 12.65 8.29
C GLY A 74 1.64 12.61 6.80
N ILE A 75 1.32 13.69 6.08
CA ILE A 75 1.72 13.86 4.67
C ILE A 75 3.25 13.77 4.57
N ILE A 76 3.76 12.78 3.84
CA ILE A 76 5.14 12.79 3.36
C ILE A 76 5.14 13.51 2.01
N THR A 77 5.13 14.84 2.07
CA THR A 77 5.81 15.60 1.02
C THR A 77 7.30 15.30 1.16
N ASN A 78 8.04 15.37 0.05
CA ASN A 78 9.51 15.37 0.02
C ASN A 78 10.07 16.52 0.89
N LEU A 79 9.97 16.41 2.21
CA LEU A 79 10.65 17.26 3.15
C LEU A 79 11.81 16.44 3.72
N PRO A 80 13.05 16.89 3.50
CA PRO A 80 14.21 16.25 4.09
C PRO A 80 14.03 16.25 5.60
N PHE A 81 14.24 15.08 6.20
CA PHE A 81 14.47 15.00 7.63
C PHE A 81 15.84 15.62 7.90
N ASP A 82 15.90 16.91 8.21
CA ASP A 82 16.86 17.49 9.15
C ASP A 82 16.49 18.96 9.43
N ALA A 83 16.86 19.40 10.63
CA ALA A 83 16.72 20.76 11.16
C ALA A 83 17.42 21.84 10.32
#